data_AF-A0A6I2Z0P2-F1
#
_entry.id   AF-A0A6I2Z0P2-F1
#
_cell.length_a   1.000
_cell.length_b   1.000
_cell.length_c   1.000
_cell.angle_alpha   90.00
_cell.angle_beta   90.00
_cell.angle_gamma   90.00
#
_symmetry.space_group_name_H-M   'P 1'
#
loop_
_entity.id
_entity.type
_entity.pdbx_description
1 polymer ?
#
loop_
_entity_poly.entity_id
_entity_poly.type
_entity_poly.pdbx_seq_one_letter_code
_entity_poly.pdbx_strand_id
1 'polypeptide(L)'
;MPSIGDFHAPIGPDVGYLPKIVPNKDVSAQLIAPFLMEDEFYSWDGPYNTKDPVLVTRPGQSMGRLFVTNLRIIFWSDDVSKPHVGLFYDDIQGWKTSWMPMKSRGVIAMVAGRKVIFAANSSAIENAERFINGKD
;
A
#
# COMPACT_ATOMS: atom_id res chain seq x y z
N MET A 1 14.00 -13.25 -9.92
CA MET A 1 14.21 -12.92 -8.49
C MET A 1 13.83 -11.45 -8.35
N PRO A 2 12.92 -11.04 -7.44
CA PRO A 2 12.72 -9.62 -7.20
C PRO A 2 14.05 -9.03 -6.74
N SER A 3 14.52 -7.98 -7.41
CA SER A 3 15.70 -7.25 -6.97
C SER A 3 15.34 -6.44 -5.74
N ILE A 4 16.24 -6.40 -4.75
CA ILE A 4 16.17 -5.48 -3.61
C ILE A 4 15.80 -4.08 -4.13
N GLY A 5 14.83 -3.43 -3.49
CA GLY A 5 14.36 -2.11 -3.84
C GLY A 5 13.14 -2.08 -4.77
N ASP A 6 12.56 -3.20 -5.20
CA ASP A 6 11.37 -3.20 -6.07
C ASP A 6 10.08 -3.57 -5.31
N PHE A 7 8.96 -3.58 -6.02
CA PHE A 7 7.68 -4.07 -5.55
C PHE A 7 7.62 -5.60 -5.55
N HIS A 8 6.84 -6.17 -4.63
CA HIS A 8 6.76 -7.61 -4.41
C HIS A 8 5.32 -8.10 -4.46
N ALA A 9 5.11 -9.36 -4.83
CA ALA A 9 3.82 -10.01 -4.61
C ALA A 9 3.60 -10.24 -3.10
N PRO A 10 2.35 -10.20 -2.59
CA PRO A 10 2.04 -10.68 -1.25
C PRO A 10 2.25 -12.21 -1.15
N ILE A 11 2.26 -12.75 0.08
CA ILE A 11 2.41 -14.21 0.30
C ILE A 11 1.11 -15.00 -0.02
N GLY A 12 -0.02 -14.29 -0.14
CA GLY A 12 -1.33 -14.87 -0.48
C GLY A 12 -1.61 -14.92 -1.99
N PRO A 13 -2.88 -15.14 -2.39
CA PRO A 13 -3.30 -15.08 -3.78
C PRO A 13 -2.84 -13.78 -4.46
N ASP A 14 -2.34 -13.86 -5.68
CA ASP A 14 -1.92 -12.65 -6.39
C ASP A 14 -3.10 -11.71 -6.66
N VAL A 15 -4.32 -12.25 -6.72
CA VAL A 15 -5.54 -11.53 -7.11
C VAL A 15 -6.67 -11.79 -6.13
N GLY A 16 -7.58 -10.82 -5.99
CA GLY A 16 -8.67 -10.90 -5.04
C GLY A 16 -9.61 -9.71 -5.14
N TYR A 17 -10.85 -9.90 -4.69
CA TYR A 17 -11.83 -8.83 -4.59
C TYR A 17 -11.92 -8.33 -3.15
N LEU A 18 -11.83 -7.01 -2.98
CA LEU A 18 -12.33 -6.37 -1.77
C LEU A 18 -13.76 -5.90 -1.97
N PRO A 19 -14.59 -5.96 -0.91
CA PRO A 19 -15.81 -5.17 -0.86
C PRO A 19 -15.46 -3.69 -1.09
N LYS A 20 -16.20 -3.01 -1.97
CA LYS A 20 -16.04 -1.56 -2.21
C LYS A 20 -16.10 -0.73 -0.93
N ILE A 21 -16.85 -1.22 0.05
CA ILE A 21 -17.01 -0.62 1.37
C ILE A 21 -16.50 -1.63 2.39
N VAL A 22 -15.42 -1.28 3.07
CA VAL A 22 -14.95 -2.00 4.25
C VAL A 22 -15.47 -1.23 5.47
N PRO A 23 -16.34 -1.82 6.29
CA PRO A 23 -17.13 -1.07 7.27
C PRO A 23 -16.30 -0.60 8.46
N ASN A 24 -15.24 -1.33 8.82
CA ASN A 24 -14.38 -1.00 9.95
C ASN A 24 -13.02 -1.71 9.85
N LYS A 25 -12.13 -1.34 10.77
CA LYS A 25 -10.76 -1.82 10.87
C LYS A 25 -10.63 -3.32 11.13
N ASP A 26 -11.57 -3.94 11.85
CA ASP A 26 -11.53 -5.37 12.18
C ASP A 26 -11.81 -6.21 10.92
N VAL A 27 -12.74 -5.76 10.08
CA VAL A 27 -13.00 -6.38 8.78
C VAL A 27 -11.77 -6.23 7.87
N SER A 28 -11.13 -5.06 7.85
CA SER A 28 -9.86 -4.88 7.13
C SER A 28 -8.78 -5.86 7.59
N ALA A 29 -8.64 -6.06 8.91
CA ALA A 29 -7.69 -6.99 9.49
C ALA A 29 -7.93 -8.43 9.03
N GLN A 30 -9.19 -8.88 9.03
CA GLN A 30 -9.57 -10.21 8.55
C GLN A 30 -9.29 -10.40 7.05
N LEU A 31 -9.55 -9.37 6.24
CA LEU A 31 -9.36 -9.41 4.79
C LEU A 31 -7.88 -9.50 4.41
N ILE A 32 -7.00 -8.79 5.12
CA ILE A 32 -5.57 -8.79 4.82
C ILE A 32 -4.81 -9.95 5.47
N ALA A 33 -5.36 -10.58 6.52
CA ALA A 33 -4.70 -11.67 7.26
C ALA A 33 -4.12 -12.79 6.38
N PRO A 34 -4.79 -13.29 5.32
CA PRO A 34 -4.23 -14.33 4.45
C PRO A 34 -3.01 -13.91 3.61
N PHE A 35 -2.69 -12.61 3.57
CA PHE A 35 -1.61 -12.04 2.76
C PHE A 35 -0.41 -11.63 3.61
N LEU A 36 -0.54 -11.71 4.93
CA LEU A 36 0.51 -11.36 5.89
C LEU A 36 1.57 -12.45 5.98
N MET A 37 2.81 -12.05 6.16
CA MET A 37 3.93 -12.94 6.47
C MET A 37 3.94 -13.30 7.96
N GLU A 38 4.81 -14.24 8.33
CA GLU A 38 5.14 -14.46 9.73
C GLU A 38 5.64 -13.13 10.35
N ASP A 39 5.19 -12.85 11.58
CA ASP A 39 5.44 -11.60 12.33
C ASP A 39 4.94 -10.29 11.68
N GLU A 40 4.23 -10.37 10.55
CA GLU A 40 3.57 -9.22 9.94
C GLU A 40 2.19 -9.00 10.56
N PHE A 41 1.94 -7.80 11.08
CA PHE A 41 0.63 -7.42 11.63
C PHE A 41 0.06 -6.20 10.91
N TYR A 42 -1.26 -6.22 10.79
CA TYR A 42 -2.04 -5.13 10.23
C TYR A 42 -2.09 -3.91 11.18
N SER A 43 -1.74 -2.73 10.67
CA SER A 43 -1.72 -1.48 11.42
C SER A 43 -2.84 -0.53 11.01
N TRP A 44 -3.04 -0.26 9.73
CA TRP A 44 -4.08 0.66 9.25
C TRP A 44 -4.39 0.45 7.77
N ASP A 45 -5.47 1.03 7.27
CA ASP A 45 -5.80 1.02 5.84
C ASP A 45 -6.56 2.26 5.39
N GLY A 46 -6.72 2.40 4.08
CA GLY A 46 -7.57 3.44 3.52
C GLY A 46 -7.57 3.47 2.01
N PRO A 47 -8.43 4.30 1.40
CA PRO A 47 -8.36 4.53 -0.03
C PRO A 47 -7.02 5.17 -0.40
N TYR A 48 -6.48 4.77 -1.55
CA TYR A 48 -5.42 5.49 -2.24
C TYR A 48 -5.83 5.80 -3.68
N ASN A 49 -5.13 6.77 -4.25
CA ASN A 49 -5.31 7.23 -5.61
C ASN A 49 -3.94 7.42 -6.29
N THR A 50 -3.73 6.88 -7.49
CA THR A 50 -2.46 6.96 -8.22
C THR A 50 -2.62 6.84 -9.73
N LYS A 51 -1.71 7.46 -10.48
CA LYS A 51 -1.53 7.22 -11.92
C LYS A 51 -0.31 6.32 -12.20
N ASP A 52 0.37 5.81 -11.17
CA ASP A 52 1.53 4.94 -11.34
C ASP A 52 1.11 3.63 -12.01
N PRO A 53 1.77 3.21 -13.10
CA PRO A 53 1.35 2.06 -13.88
C PRO A 53 1.44 0.73 -13.11
N VAL A 54 2.33 0.63 -12.12
CA VAL A 54 2.44 -0.57 -11.28
C VAL A 54 1.30 -0.63 -10.29
N LEU A 55 0.86 0.51 -9.75
CA LEU A 55 -0.13 0.57 -8.67
C LEU A 55 -1.58 0.83 -9.11
N VAL A 56 -1.79 1.34 -10.32
CA VAL A 56 -3.12 1.68 -10.85
C VAL A 56 -4.02 0.45 -10.96
N THR A 57 -5.22 0.45 -10.41
CA THR A 57 -6.02 -0.79 -10.36
C THR A 57 -6.64 -1.16 -11.71
N ARG A 58 -7.09 -0.19 -12.52
CA ARG A 58 -7.55 -0.41 -13.90
C ARG A 58 -7.07 0.71 -14.83
N PRO A 59 -7.00 0.50 -16.16
CA PRO A 59 -6.72 1.59 -17.11
C PRO A 59 -7.67 2.77 -16.88
N GLY A 60 -7.12 3.92 -16.48
CA GLY A 60 -7.89 5.14 -16.18
C GLY A 60 -8.59 5.17 -14.81
N GLN A 61 -8.63 4.05 -14.05
CA GLN A 61 -9.13 4.03 -12.68
C GLN A 61 -7.96 4.07 -11.70
N SER A 62 -7.81 5.24 -11.08
CA SER A 62 -6.68 5.53 -10.23
C SER A 62 -6.90 5.14 -8.77
N MET A 63 -8.02 4.53 -8.39
CA MET A 63 -8.42 4.31 -6.98
C MET A 63 -8.32 2.84 -6.56
N GLY A 64 -7.80 2.61 -5.35
CA GLY A 64 -7.76 1.30 -4.68
C GLY A 64 -7.71 1.46 -3.15
N ARG A 65 -7.38 0.38 -2.43
CA ARG A 65 -7.15 0.41 -0.97
C ARG A 65 -5.69 0.05 -0.65
N LEU A 66 -5.05 0.86 0.19
CA LEU A 66 -3.74 0.55 0.73
C LEU A 66 -3.92 -0.04 2.14
N PHE A 67 -3.17 -1.08 2.43
CA PHE A 67 -3.01 -1.63 3.77
C PHE A 67 -1.60 -1.32 4.25
N VAL A 68 -1.51 -0.96 5.52
CA VAL A 68 -0.27 -0.61 6.21
C VAL A 68 -0.07 -1.69 7.25
N THR A 69 1.06 -2.38 7.17
CA THR A 69 1.50 -3.36 8.16
C THR A 69 2.72 -2.83 8.89
N ASN A 70 3.28 -3.57 9.83
CA ASN A 70 4.56 -3.24 10.44
C ASN A 70 5.77 -3.42 9.50
N LEU A 71 5.64 -4.20 8.43
CA LEU A 71 6.76 -4.52 7.54
C LEU A 71 6.68 -3.82 6.16
N ARG A 72 5.48 -3.54 5.67
CA ARG A 72 5.27 -3.04 4.32
C ARG A 72 3.94 -2.31 4.13
N ILE A 73 3.81 -1.69 2.96
CA ILE A 73 2.53 -1.23 2.42
C ILE A 73 2.07 -2.24 1.38
N ILE A 74 0.80 -2.65 1.42
CA ILE A 74 0.18 -3.49 0.40
C ILE A 74 -0.84 -2.65 -0.38
N PHE A 75 -0.60 -2.48 -1.67
CA PHE A 75 -1.50 -1.85 -2.62
C PHE A 75 -2.44 -2.91 -3.19
N TRP A 76 -3.71 -2.79 -2.83
CA TRP A 76 -4.73 -3.72 -3.29
C TRP A 76 -5.30 -3.32 -4.64
N SER A 77 -5.41 -4.32 -5.52
CA SER A 77 -6.01 -4.20 -6.84
C SER A 77 -7.45 -4.71 -6.84
N ASP A 78 -8.39 -3.87 -7.28
CA ASP A 78 -9.79 -4.27 -7.50
C ASP A 78 -10.05 -4.84 -8.92
N ASP A 79 -8.99 -5.07 -9.69
CA ASP A 79 -9.01 -5.70 -11.00
C ASP A 79 -8.50 -7.13 -10.90
N VAL A 80 -9.34 -8.09 -11.31
CA VAL A 80 -9.07 -9.53 -11.27
C VAL A 80 -7.80 -9.89 -12.03
N SER A 81 -7.45 -9.14 -13.08
CA SER A 81 -6.28 -9.42 -13.90
C SER A 81 -4.98 -8.83 -13.36
N LYS A 82 -5.07 -7.91 -12.39
CA LYS A 82 -3.91 -7.18 -11.89
C LYS A 82 -3.55 -7.63 -10.47
N PRO A 83 -2.30 -8.06 -10.24
CA PRO A 83 -1.91 -8.55 -8.94
C PRO A 83 -1.89 -7.45 -7.88
N HIS A 84 -2.11 -7.85 -6.63
CA HIS A 84 -1.79 -7.06 -5.46
C HIS A 84 -0.28 -6.84 -5.37
N VAL A 85 0.12 -5.71 -4.81
CA VAL A 85 1.53 -5.32 -4.82
C VAL A 85 1.96 -4.82 -3.44
N GLY A 86 2.96 -5.45 -2.85
CA GLY A 86 3.61 -5.03 -1.63
C GLY A 86 4.84 -4.15 -1.88
N LEU A 87 5.12 -3.24 -0.94
CA LEU A 87 6.32 -2.41 -0.88
C LEU A 87 6.87 -2.44 0.54
N PHE A 88 7.98 -3.15 0.75
CA PHE A 88 8.64 -3.16 2.05
C PHE A 88 9.19 -1.79 2.39
N TYR A 89 9.18 -1.46 3.69
CA TYR A 89 9.75 -0.20 4.14
C TYR A 89 11.25 -0.12 3.86
N ASP A 90 11.97 -1.26 3.89
CA ASP A 90 13.41 -1.32 3.57
C ASP A 90 13.73 -1.10 2.08
N ASP A 91 12.74 -1.28 1.20
CA ASP A 91 12.91 -1.03 -0.24
C ASP A 91 12.67 0.44 -0.62
N ILE A 92 12.24 1.28 0.34
CA ILE A 92 11.98 2.70 0.12
C ILE A 92 13.27 3.49 0.27
N GLN A 93 13.80 3.97 -0.85
CA GLN A 93 15.02 4.77 -0.93
C GLN A 93 14.80 6.25 -0.59
N GLY A 94 13.54 6.68 -0.59
CA GLY A 94 13.16 8.05 -0.26
C GLY A 94 11.66 8.18 -0.08
N TRP A 95 11.25 8.91 0.95
CA TRP A 95 9.85 9.08 1.31
C TRP A 95 9.58 10.56 1.59
N LYS A 96 8.63 11.15 0.88
CA LYS A 96 8.18 12.52 1.11
C LYS A 96 6.67 12.57 1.09
N THR A 97 6.10 13.26 2.08
CA THR A 97 4.66 13.46 2.18
C THR A 97 4.30 14.94 2.18
N SER A 98 3.13 15.25 1.66
CA SER A 98 2.54 16.58 1.71
C SER A 98 1.07 16.48 2.10
N TRP A 99 0.58 17.51 2.80
CA TRP A 99 -0.83 17.56 3.14
C TRP A 99 -1.69 17.81 1.90
N MET A 100 -2.82 17.12 1.79
CA MET A 100 -3.83 17.34 0.77
C MET A 100 -5.21 17.55 1.40
N PRO A 101 -6.14 18.24 0.71
CA PRO A 101 -7.53 18.33 1.14
C PRO A 101 -8.18 16.96 1.38
N MET A 102 -9.31 16.93 2.11
CA MET A 102 -10.12 15.72 2.34
C MET A 102 -9.40 14.59 3.11
N LYS A 103 -8.63 14.93 4.15
CA LYS A 103 -7.95 13.94 5.03
C LYS A 103 -7.06 12.96 4.26
N SER A 104 -6.36 13.47 3.25
CA SER A 104 -5.41 12.70 2.45
C SER A 104 -4.00 13.28 2.53
N ARG A 105 -2.99 12.46 2.25
CA ARG A 105 -1.59 12.84 2.06
C ARG A 105 -1.17 12.51 0.64
N GLY A 106 -0.50 13.46 -0.01
CA GLY A 106 0.26 13.18 -1.22
C GLY A 106 1.58 12.53 -0.81
N VAL A 107 1.98 11.48 -1.51
CA VAL A 107 3.18 10.70 -1.24
C VAL A 107 4.03 10.63 -2.50
N ILE A 108 5.32 10.89 -2.34
CA ILE A 108 6.35 10.63 -3.33
C ILE A 108 7.32 9.64 -2.69
N ALA A 109 7.35 8.42 -3.23
CA ALA A 109 8.27 7.36 -2.81
C ALA A 109 9.30 7.09 -3.93
N MET A 110 10.56 6.90 -3.56
CA MET A 110 11.61 6.41 -4.46
C MET A 110 11.81 4.92 -4.20
N VAL A 111 11.63 4.10 -5.25
CA VAL A 111 11.66 2.63 -5.19
C VAL A 111 12.44 2.13 -6.40
N ALA A 112 13.53 1.38 -6.22
CA ALA A 112 14.43 0.94 -7.30
C ALA A 112 14.85 2.06 -8.28
N GLY A 113 15.12 3.26 -7.76
CA GLY A 113 15.45 4.43 -8.57
C GLY A 113 14.27 5.06 -9.33
N ARG A 114 13.06 4.51 -9.21
CA ARG A 114 11.83 5.02 -9.84
C ARG A 114 11.04 5.90 -8.86
N LYS A 115 10.44 6.96 -9.38
CA LYS A 115 9.56 7.85 -8.60
C LYS A 115 8.12 7.33 -8.67
N VAL A 116 7.56 6.97 -7.53
CA VAL A 116 6.17 6.53 -7.36
C VAL A 116 5.38 7.64 -6.69
N ILE A 117 4.23 8.02 -7.25
CA ILE A 117 3.39 9.10 -6.72
C ILE A 117 1.97 8.59 -6.49
N PHE A 118 1.46 8.80 -5.28
CA PHE A 118 0.09 8.46 -4.93
C PHE A 118 -0.45 9.40 -3.85
N ALA A 119 -1.76 9.51 -3.74
CA ALA A 119 -2.44 10.18 -2.64
C ALA A 119 -3.20 9.13 -1.84
N ALA A 120 -3.17 9.18 -0.51
CA ALA A 120 -3.81 8.16 0.33
C ALA A 120 -4.36 8.76 1.62
N ASN A 121 -5.22 8.00 2.31
CA ASN A 121 -5.74 8.37 3.62
C ASN A 121 -4.62 8.83 4.58
N SER A 122 -4.80 10.00 5.22
CA SER A 122 -3.76 10.58 6.07
C SER A 122 -3.34 9.67 7.22
N SER A 123 -4.30 9.01 7.88
CA SER A 123 -4.00 8.14 9.02
C SER A 123 -3.26 6.88 8.59
N ALA A 124 -3.55 6.33 7.41
CA ALA A 124 -2.76 5.23 6.85
C ALA A 124 -1.31 5.66 6.65
N ILE A 125 -1.09 6.82 6.01
CA ILE A 125 0.25 7.34 5.73
C ILE A 125 1.03 7.67 7.00
N GLU A 126 0.37 8.26 8.00
CA GLU A 126 0.98 8.55 9.30
C GLU A 126 1.39 7.27 10.05
N ASN A 127 0.65 6.17 9.89
CA ASN A 127 1.06 4.87 10.44
C ASN A 127 2.25 4.28 9.66
N ALA A 128 2.24 4.38 8.33
CA ALA A 128 3.37 3.94 7.52
C ALA A 128 4.66 4.70 7.85
N GLU A 129 4.58 6.02 8.05
CA GLU A 129 5.71 6.87 8.43
C GLU A 129 6.36 6.44 9.75
N ARG A 130 5.59 5.92 10.71
CA ARG A 130 6.15 5.41 11.98
C ARG A 130 7.06 4.20 11.76
N PHE A 131 6.72 3.33 10.82
CA PHE A 131 7.55 2.15 10.50
C PHE A 131 8.71 2.48 9.56
N ILE A 132 8.59 3.55 8.77
CA ILE A 132 9.69 4.04 7.92
C ILE A 132 10.74 4.76 8.78
N ASN A 133 10.30 5.63 9.70
CA ASN A 133 11.19 6.48 10.50
C ASN A 133 11.58 5.89 11.85
N GLY A 134 10.81 4.93 12.39
CA GLY A 134 11.04 4.32 13.70
C GLY A 134 12.00 3.13 13.70
N LYS A 135 12.77 2.97 12.61
CA LYS A 135 13.85 1.98 12.50
C LYS A 135 15.15 2.59 13.01
N ASP A 136 15.22 2.80 14.33
CA ASP A 136 16.48 3.02 15.05
C ASP A 136 16.99 1.68 15.62
#